data_AF-A0A1Q3JCA6-F1
#
_entry.id   AF-A0A1Q3JCA6-F1
#
_cell.length_a   1.000
_cell.length_b   1.000
_cell.length_c   1.000
_cell.angle_alpha   90.00
_cell.angle_beta   90.00
_cell.angle_gamma   90.00
#
_symmetry.space_group_name_H-M   'P 1'
#
loop_
_entity.id
_entity.type
_entity.pdbx_description
1 polymer ?
#
loop_
_entity_poly.entity_id
_entity_poly.type
_entity_poly.pdbx_seq_one_letter_code
_entity_poly.pdbx_strand_id
1 'polypeptide(L)'
;MLGGFPGVERLVVRPLDVNFGLHTVLGIARRVTEDQITWLMEREFEMGADLPPNYDLGGISGGPLIGKFMVGGIETYRLAGIISEAQPALENVVAKRADTLRPDGTFDRG
;
A
#
# COMPACT_ATOMS: atom_id res chain seq x y z
N MET A 1 5.26 -2.91 -3.63
CA MET A 1 5.59 -1.61 -3.02
C MET A 1 4.29 -0.95 -2.61
N LEU A 2 4.16 -0.56 -1.35
CA LEU A 2 3.05 0.24 -0.84
C LEU A 2 3.46 1.71 -0.91
N GLY A 3 2.52 2.60 -1.21
CA GLY A 3 2.67 4.04 -1.04
C GLY A 3 1.46 4.59 -0.32
N GLY A 4 1.68 5.40 0.71
CA GLY A 4 0.57 5.98 1.46
C GLY A 4 0.98 7.05 2.44
N PHE A 5 -0.03 7.63 3.09
CA PHE A 5 0.09 8.73 4.03
C PHE A 5 -0.41 8.28 5.40
N PRO A 6 0.44 7.65 6.24
CA PRO A 6 0.02 7.24 7.58
C PRO A 6 -0.49 8.45 8.36
N GLY A 7 -1.64 8.31 9.01
CA GLY A 7 -2.27 9.38 9.77
C GLY A 7 -1.40 9.86 10.93
N VAL A 8 -0.57 8.95 11.49
CA VAL A 8 0.40 9.27 12.55
C VAL A 8 1.54 10.19 12.10
N GLU A 9 1.82 10.27 10.80
CA GLU A 9 2.82 11.17 10.20
C GLU A 9 2.23 12.53 9.81
N ARG A 10 0.90 12.71 9.97
CA ARG A 10 0.23 13.96 9.60
C ARG A 10 0.63 15.07 10.57
N LEU A 11 1.32 16.07 10.04
CA LEU A 11 1.75 17.26 10.76
C LEU A 11 1.05 18.51 10.21
N VAL A 12 0.26 19.18 11.04
CA VAL A 12 -0.39 20.46 10.70
C VAL A 12 0.55 21.60 11.08
N VAL A 13 1.17 22.24 10.09
CA VAL A 13 2.16 23.31 10.31
C VAL A 13 1.47 24.64 10.59
N ARG A 14 0.42 24.95 9.81
CA ARG A 14 -0.43 26.15 9.93
C ARG A 14 -1.77 25.90 9.22
N PRO A 15 -2.78 26.78 9.34
CA PRO A 15 -4.04 26.60 8.61
C PRO A 15 -3.78 26.41 7.10
N LEU A 16 -4.40 25.39 6.51
CA LEU A 16 -4.26 24.99 5.09
C LEU A 16 -2.86 24.47 4.68
N ASP A 17 -1.95 24.26 5.62
CA ASP A 17 -0.61 23.72 5.40
C ASP A 17 -0.42 22.45 6.23
N VAL A 18 -0.64 21.30 5.57
CA VAL A 18 -0.59 19.98 6.19
C VAL A 18 0.44 19.15 5.45
N ASN A 19 1.45 18.68 6.17
CA ASN A 19 2.34 17.63 5.70
C ASN A 19 1.73 16.29 6.07
N PHE A 20 1.55 15.41 5.09
CA PHE A 20 0.97 14.08 5.28
C PHE A 20 2.03 12.97 5.39
N GLY A 21 3.32 13.31 5.27
CA GLY A 21 4.39 12.35 5.06
C GLY A 21 4.30 11.69 3.69
N LEU A 22 5.16 10.70 3.42
CA LEU A 22 4.94 9.67 2.40
C LEU A 22 5.73 8.46 2.86
N HIS A 23 5.06 7.34 3.04
CA HIS A 23 5.72 6.11 3.43
C HIS A 23 5.68 5.11 2.28
N THR A 24 6.84 4.52 1.96
CA THR A 24 6.96 3.49 0.93
C THR A 24 7.67 2.26 1.47
N VAL A 25 7.06 1.09 1.27
CA VAL A 25 7.64 -0.20 1.68
C VAL A 25 7.64 -1.16 0.51
N LEU A 26 8.73 -1.90 0.31
CA LEU A 26 8.78 -3.03 -0.61
C LEU A 26 8.75 -4.34 0.18
N GLY A 27 7.86 -5.25 -0.22
CA GLY A 27 7.78 -6.60 0.32
C GLY A 27 7.03 -7.51 -0.65
N ILE A 28 6.84 -8.77 -0.25
CA ILE A 28 6.26 -9.82 -1.09
C ILE A 28 4.73 -9.85 -0.89
N ALA A 29 3.98 -9.98 -1.99
CA ALA A 29 2.54 -10.21 -1.91
C ALA A 29 2.28 -11.65 -1.45
N ARG A 30 1.55 -11.84 -0.35
CA ARG A 30 1.30 -13.15 0.25
C ARG A 30 0.15 -13.89 -0.43
N ARG A 31 -0.92 -13.16 -0.74
CA ARG A 31 -2.14 -13.74 -1.33
C ARG A 31 -2.68 -12.81 -2.40
N VAL A 32 -3.06 -13.39 -3.52
CA VAL A 32 -3.77 -12.70 -4.60
C VAL A 32 -5.03 -13.52 -4.89
N THR A 33 -6.20 -12.90 -4.74
CA THR A 33 -7.51 -13.48 -5.06
C THR A 33 -8.12 -12.77 -6.27
N GLU A 34 -9.36 -13.12 -6.61
CA GLU A 34 -10.09 -12.46 -7.69
C GLU A 34 -10.32 -10.97 -7.42
N ASP A 35 -10.49 -10.59 -6.15
CA ASP A 35 -10.86 -9.25 -5.72
C ASP A 35 -9.76 -8.49 -4.97
N GLN A 36 -8.82 -9.20 -4.33
CA GLN A 36 -7.90 -8.62 -3.36
C GLN A 36 -6.45 -9.07 -3.55
N ILE A 37 -5.55 -8.23 -3.08
CA ILE A 37 -4.15 -8.54 -2.85
C ILE A 37 -3.87 -8.29 -1.37
N THR A 38 -3.37 -9.31 -0.68
CA THR A 38 -2.87 -9.18 0.69
C THR A 38 -1.36 -9.12 0.67
N TRP A 39 -0.84 -8.02 1.17
CA TRP A 39 0.56 -7.81 1.47
C TRP A 39 0.80 -8.03 2.97
N LEU A 40 1.91 -8.66 3.32
CA LEU A 40 2.32 -8.89 4.69
C LEU A 40 3.74 -8.34 4.85
N MET A 41 4.00 -7.63 5.95
CA MET A 41 5.35 -7.25 6.32
C MET A 41 6.10 -8.49 6.80
N GLU A 42 6.89 -9.08 5.91
CA GLU A 42 7.86 -10.10 6.29
C GLU A 42 9.17 -9.40 6.60
N ARG A 43 9.41 -9.16 7.89
CA ARG A 43 10.57 -8.41 8.40
C ARG A 43 11.93 -8.91 7.88
N GLU A 44 12.02 -10.20 7.60
CA GLU A 44 13.21 -10.84 7.00
C GLU A 44 13.44 -10.49 5.52
N PHE A 45 12.42 -9.99 4.82
CA PHE A 45 12.45 -9.55 3.42
C PHE A 45 12.22 -8.05 3.26
N GLU A 46 12.21 -7.29 4.37
CA GLU A 46 12.06 -5.85 4.36
C GLU A 46 13.27 -5.21 3.66
N MET A 47 13.01 -4.56 2.52
CA MET A 47 14.02 -3.80 1.79
C MET A 47 13.69 -2.32 1.88
N GLY A 48 14.54 -1.58 2.60
CA GLY A 48 14.54 -0.12 2.58
C GLY A 48 13.49 0.58 3.44
N ALA A 49 12.86 -0.14 4.38
CA ALA A 49 12.04 0.46 5.43
C ALA A 49 12.63 0.08 6.79
N ASP A 50 12.85 1.08 7.65
CA ASP A 50 13.12 0.90 9.08
C ASP A 50 11.81 1.13 9.84
N LEU A 51 10.73 0.45 9.44
CA LEU A 51 9.46 0.58 10.14
C LEU A 51 9.56 -0.12 11.49
N PRO A 52 9.20 0.52 12.62
CA PRO A 52 9.06 -0.20 13.87
C PRO A 52 8.03 -1.34 13.77
N PRO A 53 8.16 -2.41 14.57
CA PRO A 53 7.11 -3.41 14.74
C PRO A 53 5.76 -2.77 15.10
N ASN A 54 4.69 -3.27 14.49
CA ASN A 54 3.31 -2.81 14.66
C ASN A 54 3.11 -1.32 14.36
N TYR A 55 3.95 -0.73 13.50
CA TYR A 55 3.82 0.67 13.15
C TYR A 55 2.43 0.96 12.58
N ASP A 56 1.82 2.05 13.05
CA ASP A 56 0.46 2.40 12.70
C ASP A 56 0.39 2.95 11.27
N LEU A 57 0.04 2.05 10.35
CA LEU A 57 -0.24 2.35 8.95
C LEU A 57 -1.68 2.83 8.72
N GLY A 58 -2.45 3.11 9.76
CA GLY A 58 -3.78 3.71 9.64
C GLY A 58 -3.72 5.00 8.81
N GLY A 59 -4.69 5.19 7.90
CA GLY A 59 -4.75 6.36 7.02
C GLY A 59 -4.19 6.16 5.61
N ILE A 60 -3.48 5.05 5.33
CA ILE A 60 -2.96 4.77 3.98
C ILE A 60 -4.01 4.26 2.98
N SER A 61 -5.27 4.08 3.41
CA SER A 61 -6.38 3.67 2.54
C SER A 61 -6.57 4.66 1.38
N GLY A 62 -6.80 4.15 0.17
CA GLY A 62 -6.77 4.92 -1.08
C GLY A 62 -5.38 5.04 -1.71
N GLY A 63 -4.31 4.72 -0.97
CA GLY A 63 -2.93 4.71 -1.48
C GLY A 63 -2.68 3.58 -2.49
N PRO A 64 -1.70 3.74 -3.40
CA PRO A 64 -1.39 2.71 -4.39
C PRO A 64 -0.61 1.53 -3.78
N LEU A 65 -1.01 0.32 -4.17
CA LEU A 65 -0.15 -0.86 -4.18
C LEU A 65 0.48 -0.99 -5.57
N ILE A 66 1.80 -0.86 -5.65
CA ILE A 66 2.60 -0.95 -6.87
C ILE A 66 3.26 -2.34 -6.94
N GLY A 67 2.96 -3.09 -7.99
CA GLY A 67 3.64 -4.35 -8.31
C GLY A 67 4.93 -4.09 -9.10
N LYS A 68 5.96 -4.89 -8.80
CA LYS A 68 7.24 -4.91 -9.52
C LYS A 68 7.26 -6.15 -10.41
N PHE A 69 7.49 -5.95 -11.72
CA PHE A 69 7.42 -7.01 -12.73
C PHE A 69 8.64 -6.94 -13.66
N MET A 70 9.15 -8.10 -14.08
CA MET A 70 10.19 -8.20 -15.12
C MET A 70 9.54 -8.53 -16.46
N VAL A 71 9.68 -7.64 -17.45
CA VAL A 71 9.13 -7.83 -18.81
C VAL A 71 10.24 -7.61 -19.83
N GLY A 72 10.58 -8.65 -20.60
CA GLY A 72 11.65 -8.59 -21.60
C GLY A 72 13.02 -8.23 -21.00
N GLY A 73 13.28 -8.62 -19.75
CA GLY A 73 14.52 -8.28 -19.03
C GLY A 73 14.53 -6.86 -18.43
N ILE A 74 13.46 -6.07 -18.58
CA ILE A 74 13.34 -4.73 -18.01
C ILE A 74 12.45 -4.79 -16.77
N GLU A 75 12.92 -4.13 -15.71
CA GLU A 75 12.15 -3.94 -14.49
C GLU A 75 11.08 -2.85 -14.71
N THR A 76 9.83 -3.20 -14.44
CA THR A 76 8.68 -2.31 -14.60
C THR A 76 7.85 -2.26 -13.33
N TYR A 77 7.33 -1.07 -13.03
CA TYR A 77 6.46 -0.82 -11.89
C TYR A 77 5.07 -0.48 -12.40
N ARG A 78 4.05 -1.15 -11.85
CA ARG A 78 2.66 -0.99 -12.31
C ARG A 78 1.72 -0.89 -11.12
N LEU A 79 0.65 -0.14 -11.28
CA LEU A 79 -0.44 -0.15 -10.31
C LEU A 79 -1.04 -1.56 -10.24
N ALA A 80 -0.94 -2.20 -9.08
CA ALA A 80 -1.46 -3.54 -8.83
C ALA A 80 -2.77 -3.50 -8.03
N GLY A 81 -2.92 -2.50 -7.14
CA GLY A 81 -4.14 -2.32 -6.37
C GLY A 81 -4.25 -0.96 -5.70
N ILE A 82 -5.40 -0.72 -5.08
CA ILE A 82 -5.65 0.42 -4.20
C ILE A 82 -5.86 -0.12 -2.79
N ILE A 83 -5.10 0.38 -1.84
CA ILE A 83 -5.14 -0.06 -0.45
C ILE A 83 -6.53 0.25 0.11
N SER A 84 -7.20 -0.74 0.69
CA SER A 84 -8.48 -0.57 1.37
C SER A 84 -8.33 -0.60 2.89
N GLU A 85 -7.36 -1.37 3.40
CA GLU A 85 -7.19 -1.62 4.82
C GLU A 85 -5.71 -1.84 5.16
N ALA A 86 -5.32 -1.41 6.36
CA ALA A 86 -4.04 -1.76 6.99
C ALA A 86 -4.31 -2.16 8.45
N GLN A 87 -3.77 -3.30 8.90
CA GLN A 87 -3.94 -3.76 10.28
C GLN A 87 -2.56 -3.82 10.96
N PRO A 88 -2.22 -2.85 11.81
CA PRO A 88 -0.90 -2.77 12.44
C PRO A 88 -0.53 -4.03 13.23
N ALA A 89 -1.48 -4.61 13.97
CA ALA A 89 -1.24 -5.79 14.81
C ALA A 89 -0.89 -7.07 14.03
N LEU A 90 -1.29 -7.15 12.75
CA LEU A 90 -0.93 -8.26 11.86
C LEU A 90 0.14 -7.86 10.85
N GLU A 91 0.60 -6.61 10.89
CA GLU A 91 1.48 -5.98 9.92
C GLU A 91 1.09 -6.27 8.46
N ASN A 92 -0.22 -6.29 8.19
CA ASN A 92 -0.75 -6.61 6.88
C ASN A 92 -1.42 -5.39 6.24
N VAL A 93 -1.48 -5.43 4.92
CA VAL A 93 -2.19 -4.45 4.11
C VAL A 93 -3.01 -5.20 3.08
N VAL A 94 -4.28 -4.84 2.96
CA VAL A 94 -5.19 -5.37 1.96
C VAL A 94 -5.45 -4.29 0.93
N ALA A 95 -5.30 -4.64 -0.34
CA ALA A 95 -5.62 -3.80 -1.47
C ALA A 95 -6.66 -4.47 -2.35
N LYS A 96 -7.58 -3.67 -2.90
CA LYS A 96 -8.42 -4.11 -4.01
C LYS A 96 -7.62 -4.07 -5.29
N ARG A 97 -7.82 -5.08 -6.12
CA ARG A 97 -7.11 -5.21 -7.40
C ARG A 97 -7.41 -4.02 -8.33
N ALA A 98 -6.36 -3.48 -8.94
CA ALA A 98 -6.50 -2.29 -9.78
C ALA A 98 -7.26 -2.58 -11.08
N ASP A 99 -7.26 -3.82 -11.56
CA ASP A 99 -7.97 -4.21 -12.78
C ASP A 99 -9.48 -4.38 -12.59
N THR A 100 -9.98 -4.36 -11.34
CA THR A 100 -11.41 -4.30 -11.02
C THR A 100 -11.89 -2.87 -10.75
N LEU A 101 -11.02 -1.86 -10.91
CA LEU A 101 -11.35 -0.44 -10.78
C LEU A 101 -12.05 0.05 -12.06
N ARG A 102 -13.25 0.60 -11.88
CA ARG A 102 -14.05 1.19 -12.94
C ARG A 102 -13.64 2.63 -13.24
N PRO A 103 -13.97 3.17 -14.43
CA PRO A 103 -13.69 4.56 -14.78
C PRO A 103 -14.31 5.60 -13.83
N ASP A 104 -15.38 5.25 -13.11
CA ASP A 104 -16.03 6.11 -12.10
C ASP A 104 -15.36 6.06 -10.72
N GLY A 105 -14.26 5.32 -10.58
CA GLY A 105 -13.51 5.19 -9.33
C GLY A 105 -14.07 4.14 -8.36
N THR A 106 -15.11 3.39 -8.75
CA THR A 106 -15.66 2.30 -7.94
C THR A 106 -15.06 0.95 -8.31
N PHE A 107 -15.18 -0.04 -7.42
CA PHE A 107 -14.74 -1.41 -7.68
C PHE A 107 -15.91 -2.32 -8.02
N ASP A 108 -15.67 -3.33 -8.85
CA ASP A 108 -16.60 -4.45 -8.98
C ASP A 108 -16.91 -5.05 -7.60
N ARG A 109 -18.19 -5.29 -7.31
CA ARG A 109 -18.59 -5.93 -6.05
C ARG A 109 -18.24 -7.42 -6.15
N GLY A 110 -17.31 -7.85 -5.30
CA GLY A 110 -17.23 -9.24 -4.85
C GLY A 110 -18.35 -9.55 -3.86
#